data_AF-A0A2M7X3W0-F1
#
_entry.id   AF-A0A2M7X3W0-F1
#
_cell.length_a   1.000
_cell.length_b   1.000
_cell.length_c   1.000
_cell.angle_alpha   90.00
_cell.angle_beta   90.00
_cell.angle_gamma   90.00
#
_symmetry.space_group_name_H-M   'P 1'
#
loop_
_entity.id
_entity.type
_entity.pdbx_description
1 polymer ?
#
loop_
_entity_poly.entity_id
_entity_poly.type
_entity_poly.pdbx_seq_one_letter_code
_entity_poly.pdbx_strand_id
1 'polypeptide(L)'
;VQIVYTGLRPGEKLFEELFHEQEDYQSTGHHKIFLAQHRFVAWAELNTLLRRIEQATRRFDEPEVLRCLRLLVPEFDVERGTAAEADVVSIHRLQN
;
A
#
# COMPACT_ATOMS: atom_id res chain seq x y z
N VAL A 1 -10.67 31.03 -8.43
CA VAL A 1 -10.53 29.88 -7.48
C VAL A 1 -9.06 29.80 -7.08
N GLN A 2 -8.75 29.68 -5.79
CA GLN A 2 -7.38 29.50 -5.30
C GLN A 2 -7.09 28.02 -5.05
N ILE A 3 -5.87 27.57 -5.34
CA ILE A 3 -5.39 26.22 -5.03
C ILE A 3 -4.50 26.31 -3.80
N VAL A 4 -4.82 25.53 -2.75
CA VAL A 4 -4.07 25.47 -1.49
C VAL A 4 -3.58 24.04 -1.27
N TYR A 5 -2.29 23.88 -0.99
CA TYR A 5 -1.67 22.59 -0.72
C TYR A 5 -1.63 22.34 0.79
N THR A 6 -2.17 21.21 1.24
CA THR A 6 -2.29 20.85 2.67
C THR A 6 -1.38 19.70 3.10
N GLY A 7 -0.52 19.21 2.19
CA GLY A 7 0.32 18.04 2.41
C GLY A 7 -0.43 16.70 2.25
N LEU A 8 0.32 15.61 2.38
CA LEU A 8 -0.19 14.24 2.33
C LEU A 8 -0.80 13.84 3.67
N ARG A 9 -1.88 13.07 3.62
CA ARG A 9 -2.52 12.43 4.78
C ARG A 9 -1.74 11.18 5.19
N PRO A 10 -1.85 10.74 6.46
CA PRO A 10 -1.24 9.50 6.91
C PRO A 10 -1.64 8.31 6.01
N GLY A 11 -0.65 7.60 5.48
CA GLY A 11 -0.85 6.47 4.57
C GLY A 11 -1.01 6.84 3.09
N GLU A 12 -0.97 8.12 2.71
CA GLU A 12 -0.95 8.52 1.29
C GLU A 12 0.44 8.43 0.69
N LYS A 13 0.50 8.00 -0.57
CA LYS A 13 1.70 8.05 -1.41
C LYS A 13 1.57 9.18 -2.42
N LEU A 14 2.69 9.86 -2.71
CA LEU A 14 2.73 10.89 -3.77
C LEU A 14 2.69 10.27 -5.17
N PHE A 15 3.30 9.08 -5.31
CA PHE A 15 3.33 8.29 -6.53
C PHE A 15 2.93 6.86 -6.20
N GLU A 16 2.06 6.28 -7.03
CA GLU A 16 1.77 4.85 -6.98
C GLU A 16 2.78 4.10 -7.84
N GLU A 17 3.17 2.92 -7.38
CA GLU A 17 3.94 1.97 -8.18
C GLU A 17 2.98 1.35 -9.20
N LEU A 18 3.28 1.47 -10.51
CA LEU A 18 2.46 0.82 -11.54
C LEU A 18 2.47 -0.70 -11.39
N PHE A 19 3.60 -1.23 -10.93
CA PHE A 19 3.86 -2.62 -10.62
C PHE A 19 4.88 -2.67 -9.48
N HIS A 20 4.65 -3.50 -8.45
CA HIS A 20 5.65 -3.72 -7.41
C HIS A 20 6.82 -4.55 -7.95
N GLU A 21 8.04 -4.26 -7.50
CA GLU A 21 9.26 -5.00 -7.93
C GLU A 21 9.22 -6.51 -7.64
N GLN A 22 8.39 -6.91 -6.67
CA GLN A 22 8.20 -8.29 -6.24
C GLN A 22 6.98 -8.97 -6.91
N GLU A 23 6.22 -8.24 -7.72
CA GLU A 23 5.12 -8.83 -8.47
C GLU A 23 5.65 -9.52 -9.73
N ASP A 24 5.58 -10.85 -9.73
CA ASP A 24 5.87 -11.64 -10.92
C ASP A 24 4.68 -11.60 -11.89
N TYR A 25 4.96 -11.25 -13.14
CA TYR A 25 3.95 -11.16 -14.20
C TYR A 25 4.15 -12.19 -15.29
N GLN A 26 3.05 -12.77 -15.74
CA GLN A 26 3.02 -13.62 -16.93
C GLN A 26 2.27 -12.91 -18.04
N SER A 27 2.79 -12.99 -19.26
CA SER A 27 2.07 -12.51 -20.44
C SER A 27 0.80 -13.34 -20.65
N THR A 28 -0.27 -12.69 -21.06
CA THR A 28 -1.48 -13.38 -21.53
C THR A 28 -1.51 -13.42 -23.06
N GLY A 29 -2.58 -13.98 -23.64
CA GLY A 29 -2.79 -13.94 -25.09
C GLY A 29 -2.97 -12.54 -25.67
N HIS A 30 -3.25 -11.52 -24.84
CA HIS A 30 -3.37 -10.13 -25.27
C HIS A 30 -2.18 -9.30 -24.78
N HIS A 31 -1.51 -8.61 -25.71
CA HIS A 31 -0.26 -7.86 -25.48
C HIS A 31 -0.30 -6.71 -24.46
N LYS A 32 -1.49 -6.34 -23.95
CA LYS A 32 -1.69 -5.32 -22.91
C LYS A 32 -2.19 -5.86 -21.58
N ILE A 33 -2.37 -7.19 -21.46
CA ILE A 33 -2.92 -7.82 -20.27
C ILE A 33 -1.85 -8.76 -19.72
N PHE A 34 -1.48 -8.52 -18.46
CA PHE A 34 -0.54 -9.33 -17.70
C PHE A 34 -1.28 -10.02 -16.57
N LEU A 35 -0.89 -11.26 -16.26
CA LEU A 35 -1.39 -12.02 -15.13
C LEU A 35 -0.38 -11.91 -13.98
N ALA A 36 -0.78 -11.24 -12.91
CA ALA A 36 -0.01 -11.18 -11.67
C ALA A 36 -0.05 -12.54 -10.96
N GLN A 37 1.11 -13.01 -10.49
CA GLN A 37 1.18 -14.22 -9.69
C GLN A 37 0.77 -13.91 -8.24
N HIS A 38 -0.18 -14.67 -7.73
CA HIS A 38 -0.58 -14.57 -6.33
C HIS A 38 0.30 -15.48 -5.48
N ARG A 39 0.56 -15.06 -4.24
CA ARG A 39 1.11 -15.96 -3.23
C ARG A 39 0.03 -16.95 -2.79
N PHE A 40 0.39 -18.23 -2.71
CA PHE A 40 -0.48 -19.23 -2.10
C PHE A 40 -0.56 -19.04 -0.58
N VAL A 41 -1.77 -19.06 -0.03
CA VAL A 41 -2.03 -19.07 1.40
C VAL A 41 -3.10 -20.12 1.69
N ALA A 42 -2.87 -20.98 2.69
CA ALA A 42 -3.84 -21.99 3.05
C ALA A 42 -5.13 -21.34 3.58
N TRP A 43 -6.28 -21.81 3.08
CA TRP A 43 -7.59 -21.24 3.44
C TRP A 43 -7.86 -21.22 4.96
N ALA A 44 -7.43 -22.28 5.66
CA ALA A 44 -7.58 -22.39 7.12
C ALA A 44 -6.75 -21.33 7.87
N GLU A 45 -5.53 -21.05 7.39
CA GLU A 45 -4.64 -20.04 7.96
C GLU A 45 -5.20 -18.64 7.73
N LEU A 46 -5.63 -18.35 6.50
CA LEU A 46 -6.28 -17.08 6.15
C LEU A 46 -7.48 -16.80 7.05
N ASN A 47 -8.40 -17.76 7.17
CA ASN A 47 -9.58 -17.60 8.04
C ASN A 47 -9.23 -17.41 9.51
N THR A 48 -8.16 -18.06 9.97
CA THR A 48 -7.70 -17.91 11.36
C THR A 48 -7.16 -16.50 11.61
N LEU A 49 -6.36 -15.96 10.68
CA LEU A 49 -5.87 -14.59 10.76
C LEU A 49 -7.00 -13.57 10.66
N LEU A 50 -7.96 -13.75 9.76
CA LEU A 50 -9.10 -12.84 9.60
C LEU A 50 -9.96 -12.77 10.87
N ARG A 51 -10.27 -13.92 11.49
CA ARG A 51 -10.99 -13.94 12.79
C ARG A 51 -10.21 -13.23 13.90
N ARG A 52 -8.87 -13.37 13.89
CA ARG A 52 -8.00 -12.72 14.87
C ARG A 52 -7.99 -11.20 14.71
N ILE A 53 -7.94 -10.72 13.47
CA ILE A 53 -8.07 -9.30 13.13
C ILE A 53 -9.43 -8.78 13.61
N GLU A 54 -10.53 -9.47 13.27
CA GLU A 54 -11.88 -9.07 13.69
C GLU A 54 -12.00 -8.91 15.21
N GLN A 55 -11.48 -9.88 15.97
CA GLN A 55 -11.49 -9.82 17.44
C GLN A 55 -10.63 -8.67 17.98
N ALA A 56 -9.46 -8.44 17.41
CA ALA A 56 -8.57 -7.34 17.80
C ALA A 56 -9.22 -5.97 17.52
N THR A 57 -9.85 -5.81 16.35
CA THR A 57 -10.59 -4.59 15.97
C THR A 57 -11.73 -4.32 16.94
N ARG A 58 -12.54 -5.33 17.30
CA ARG A 58 -13.64 -5.18 18.27
C ARG A 58 -13.16 -4.76 19.67
N ARG A 59 -11.90 -5.03 19.99
CA ARG A 59 -11.26 -4.69 21.27
C ARG A 59 -10.43 -3.40 21.21
N PHE A 60 -10.39 -2.73 20.05
CA PHE A 60 -9.50 -1.58 19.80
C PHE A 60 -8.01 -1.90 20.07
N ASP A 61 -7.60 -3.15 19.82
CA ASP A 61 -6.22 -3.61 19.99
C ASP A 61 -5.42 -3.34 18.70
N GLU A 62 -5.05 -2.08 18.49
CA GLU A 62 -4.31 -1.62 17.30
C GLU A 62 -2.97 -2.34 17.08
N PRO A 63 -2.14 -2.60 18.12
CA PRO A 63 -0.90 -3.35 17.94
C PRO A 63 -1.14 -4.75 17.37
N GLU A 64 -2.18 -5.43 17.84
CA GLU A 64 -2.51 -6.77 17.38
C GLU A 64 -3.09 -6.78 15.96
N VAL A 65 -3.89 -5.77 15.61
CA VAL A 65 -4.36 -5.56 14.23
C VAL A 65 -3.18 -5.39 13.28
N LEU A 66 -2.24 -4.48 13.62
CA LEU A 66 -1.05 -4.22 12.81
C LEU A 66 -0.15 -5.46 12.70
N ARG A 67 0.00 -6.23 13.78
CA ARG A 67 0.78 -7.48 13.77
C ARG A 67 0.15 -8.52 12.84
N CYS A 68 -1.17 -8.68 12.88
CA CYS A 68 -1.87 -9.60 11.97
C CYS A 68 -1.82 -9.13 10.52
N LEU A 69 -1.96 -7.82 10.28
CA LEU A 69 -1.87 -7.23 8.95
C LEU A 69 -0.50 -7.48 8.31
N ARG A 70 0.60 -7.26 9.05
CA ARG A 70 1.97 -7.56 8.56
C ARG A 70 2.22 -9.04 8.28
N LEU A 71 1.54 -9.96 8.98
CA LEU A 71 1.62 -11.37 8.65
C LEU A 71 0.87 -11.69 7.34
N LEU A 72 -0.29 -11.08 7.15
CA LEU A 72 -1.12 -11.30 5.97
C LEU A 72 -0.53 -10.63 4.72
N VAL A 73 0.05 -9.44 4.88
CA VAL A 73 0.65 -8.62 3.82
C VAL A 73 2.07 -8.24 4.27
N PRO A 74 3.08 -9.10 4.05
CA PRO A 74 4.46 -8.84 4.49
C PRO A 74 5.08 -7.58 3.89
N GLU A 75 4.59 -7.18 2.72
CA GLU A 75 5.02 -5.99 1.98
C GLU A 75 4.38 -4.71 2.55
N PHE A 76 3.49 -4.84 3.54
CA PHE A 76 2.87 -3.70 4.21
C PHE A 76 3.90 -2.95 5.05
N ASP A 77 4.38 -1.84 4.48
CA ASP A 77 5.29 -0.90 5.10
C ASP A 77 4.57 0.43 5.37
N VAL A 78 4.42 0.77 6.66
CA VAL A 78 3.77 2.01 7.10
C VAL A 78 4.68 3.22 6.86
N GLU A 79 6.00 3.02 6.80
CA GLU A 79 6.97 4.11 6.66
C GLU A 79 7.18 4.53 5.19
N ARG A 80 6.85 3.69 4.20
CA ARG A 80 6.88 4.08 2.78
C ARG A 80 5.91 5.21 2.41
N GLY A 81 4.80 5.35 3.14
CA GLY A 81 3.83 6.44 2.94
C GLY A 81 4.20 7.72 3.70
N THR A 82 5.10 7.63 4.68
CA THR A 82 5.72 8.80 5.30
C THR A 82 6.99 9.10 4.53
N ALA A 83 6.86 9.71 3.36
CA ALA A 83 8.02 10.29 2.70
C ALA A 83 8.75 11.20 3.71
N ALA A 84 9.90 10.74 4.19
CA ALA A 84 10.90 11.59 4.79
C ALA A 84 11.14 12.71 3.79
N GLU A 85 10.79 13.94 4.18
CA GLU A 85 10.78 15.14 3.32
C GLU A 85 10.21 14.88 1.93
N ALA A 86 8.92 15.15 1.75
CA ALA A 86 8.38 15.34 0.40
C ALA A 86 9.34 16.26 -0.37
N ASP A 87 10.02 15.71 -1.39
CA ASP A 87 10.81 16.47 -2.35
C ASP A 87 9.84 17.43 -3.07
N VAL A 88 9.58 18.58 -2.46
CA VAL A 88 8.77 19.65 -3.03
C VAL A 88 9.59 20.23 -4.18
N VAL A 89 9.37 19.70 -5.38
CA VAL A 89 9.92 20.28 -6.60
C VAL A 89 9.33 21.67 -6.75
N SER A 90 10.16 22.69 -6.51
CA SER A 90 9.77 24.09 -6.64
C SER A 90 9.51 24.40 -8.12
N ILE A 91 8.25 24.60 -8.48
CA ILE A 91 7.89 25.05 -9.83
C ILE A 91 8.21 26.55 -9.93
N HIS A 92 9.39 26.87 -10.45
CA HIS A 92 9.73 28.24 -10.81
C HIS A 92 8.99 28.63 -12.08
N ARG A 93 8.03 29.56 -11.96
CA ARG A 93 7.41 30.20 -13.12
C ARG A 93 8.51 30.98 -13.85
N LEU A 94 8.91 30.52 -15.03
CA LEU A 94 9.74 31.30 -15.94
C LEU A 94 9.00 32.61 -16.24
N GLN A 95 9.56 33.72 -15.79
CA GLN A 95 9.07 35.05 -16.10
C GLN A 95 9.41 35.33 -17.56
N ASN A 96 8.37 35.50 -18.40
CA ASN A 96 8.44 36.31 -19.60
C ASN A 96 7.78 37.66 -19.29
#